data_AF-A0A371HMT1-F1
#
_entry.id   AF-A0A371HMT1-F1
#
_cell.length_a   1.000
_cell.length_b   1.000
_cell.length_c   1.000
_cell.angle_alpha   90.00
_cell.angle_beta   90.00
_cell.angle_gamma   90.00
#
_symmetry.space_group_name_H-M   'P 1'
#
loop_
_entity.id
_entity.type
_entity.pdbx_description
1 polymer ?
#
loop_
_entity_poly.entity_id
_entity_poly.type
_entity_poly.pdbx_seq_one_letter_code
_entity_poly.pdbx_strand_id
1 'polypeptide(L)'
;MSPYKLLAGNNWLMQLDELEELCLGAYKRPMLYKGKTKKWHDKRIQQQEFQELEKVLLYSCYYSQHPKRNDWSQLLEDALWAHRTAYQTLLGMSLHRIVFGKAVKRCNLAFNQASKERKLQLQELNKLHLETYKNSKIYKEKVKCFHDNMILRKEFKVGQKVLVFNSHLKLITCKLHSKWDEPFVITNVFPYDIVEIRDETIDKIFK
;
A
#
# COMPACT_ATOMS: atom_id res chain seq x y z
N MET A 1 -47.98 22.91 -7.98
CA MET A 1 -46.55 22.50 -8.07
C MET A 1 -45.73 23.56 -7.35
N SER A 2 -44.93 23.22 -6.32
CA SER A 2 -44.27 24.23 -5.45
C SER A 2 -43.09 24.91 -6.16
N PRO A 3 -42.98 26.27 -6.16
CA PRO A 3 -41.92 27.02 -6.84
C PRO A 3 -40.51 26.68 -6.35
N TYR A 4 -40.39 26.17 -5.12
CA TYR A 4 -39.12 25.88 -4.46
C TYR A 4 -38.45 24.59 -4.93
N LYS A 5 -39.17 23.70 -5.64
CA LYS A 5 -38.58 22.44 -6.16
C LYS A 5 -37.80 22.62 -7.46
N LEU A 6 -38.15 23.61 -8.29
CA LEU A 6 -37.46 23.89 -9.56
C LEU A 6 -36.15 24.67 -9.36
N LEU A 7 -36.14 25.61 -8.41
CA LEU A 7 -34.93 26.40 -8.07
C LEU A 7 -33.82 25.53 -7.47
N ALA A 8 -34.16 24.55 -6.64
CA ALA A 8 -33.19 23.61 -6.11
C ALA A 8 -32.55 22.78 -7.24
N GLY A 9 -33.36 22.20 -8.13
CA GLY A 9 -32.86 21.36 -9.24
C GLY A 9 -31.90 22.09 -10.18
N ASN A 10 -32.17 23.37 -10.48
CA ASN A 10 -31.33 24.17 -11.37
C ASN A 10 -29.98 24.56 -10.71
N ASN A 11 -29.96 24.78 -9.39
CA ASN A 11 -28.72 25.06 -8.66
C ASN A 11 -27.80 23.83 -8.57
N TRP A 12 -28.38 22.63 -8.42
CA TRP A 12 -27.63 21.36 -8.43
C TRP A 12 -27.04 21.04 -9.81
N LEU A 13 -27.76 21.34 -10.90
CA LEU A 13 -27.28 21.13 -12.26
C LEU A 13 -26.14 22.09 -12.64
N MET A 14 -26.21 23.36 -12.25
CA MET A 14 -25.10 24.30 -12.45
C MET A 14 -23.85 23.89 -11.66
N GLN A 15 -24.02 23.40 -10.43
CA GLN A 15 -22.91 22.89 -9.62
C GLN A 15 -22.27 21.63 -10.20
N LEU A 16 -23.07 20.76 -10.85
CA LEU A 16 -22.57 19.59 -11.55
C LEU A 16 -21.77 19.96 -12.80
N ASP A 17 -22.25 20.93 -13.59
CA ASP A 17 -21.56 21.38 -14.81
C ASP A 17 -20.24 22.11 -14.48
N GLU A 18 -20.22 22.94 -13.44
CA GLU A 18 -18.98 23.54 -12.91
C GLU A 18 -18.00 22.48 -12.39
N LEU A 19 -18.49 21.43 -11.71
CA LEU A 19 -17.65 20.31 -11.26
C LEU A 19 -17.09 19.50 -12.43
N GLU A 20 -17.86 19.32 -13.51
CA GLU A 20 -17.45 18.56 -14.69
C GLU A 20 -16.42 19.34 -15.52
N GLU A 21 -16.58 20.66 -15.68
CA GLU A 21 -15.57 21.54 -16.28
C GLU A 21 -14.26 21.59 -15.46
N LEU A 22 -14.37 21.64 -14.13
CA LEU A 22 -13.21 21.58 -13.23
C LEU A 22 -12.49 20.23 -13.34
N CYS A 23 -13.23 19.12 -13.43
CA CYS A 23 -12.68 17.78 -13.64
C CYS A 23 -11.97 17.67 -15.00
N LEU A 24 -12.60 18.15 -16.08
CA LEU A 24 -12.01 18.14 -17.42
C LEU A 24 -10.78 19.06 -17.52
N GLY A 25 -10.81 20.22 -16.87
CA GLY A 25 -9.68 21.13 -16.75
C GLY A 25 -8.51 20.54 -15.95
N ALA A 26 -8.81 19.85 -14.85
CA ALA A 26 -7.82 19.15 -14.03
C ALA A 26 -7.18 17.96 -14.75
N TYR A 27 -7.88 17.32 -15.69
CA TYR A 27 -7.33 16.20 -16.47
C TYR A 27 -6.56 16.65 -17.73
N LYS A 28 -7.07 17.68 -18.46
CA LYS A 28 -6.43 18.18 -19.69
C LYS A 28 -5.16 19.01 -19.42
N ARG A 29 -5.09 19.76 -18.32
CA ARG A 29 -3.91 20.62 -18.00
C ARG A 29 -2.63 19.81 -17.73
N PRO A 30 -2.64 18.71 -16.96
CA PRO A 30 -1.47 17.86 -16.78
C PRO A 30 -1.03 17.14 -18.05
N MET A 31 -1.97 16.71 -18.90
CA MET A 31 -1.67 16.10 -20.20
C MET A 31 -1.00 17.10 -21.15
N LEU A 32 -1.52 18.33 -21.24
CA LEU A 32 -0.90 19.41 -22.04
C LEU A 32 0.46 19.85 -21.48
N TYR A 33 0.60 19.91 -20.15
CA TYR A 33 1.88 20.22 -19.50
C TYR A 33 2.92 19.12 -19.74
N LYS A 34 2.54 17.84 -19.60
CA LYS A 34 3.41 16.69 -19.95
C LYS A 34 3.78 16.69 -21.42
N GLY A 35 2.85 17.00 -22.32
CA GLY A 35 3.12 17.10 -23.77
C GLY A 35 4.08 18.25 -24.12
N LYS A 36 3.89 19.43 -23.51
CA LYS A 36 4.77 20.59 -23.72
C LYS A 36 6.16 20.38 -23.16
N THR A 37 6.27 19.84 -21.95
CA THR A 37 7.57 19.53 -21.32
C THR A 37 8.30 18.44 -22.08
N LYS A 38 7.62 17.35 -22.49
CA LYS A 38 8.22 16.32 -23.35
C LYS A 38 8.73 16.89 -24.67
N LYS A 39 7.94 17.70 -25.37
CA LYS A 39 8.38 18.36 -26.62
C LYS A 39 9.56 19.32 -26.42
N TRP A 40 9.66 19.95 -25.25
CA TRP A 40 10.79 20.82 -24.88
C TRP A 40 12.05 20.00 -24.58
N HIS A 41 11.91 18.87 -23.87
CA HIS A 41 13.00 17.95 -23.61
C HIS A 41 13.49 17.28 -24.90
N ASP A 42 12.60 16.78 -25.74
CA ASP A 42 12.94 16.11 -27.00
C ASP A 42 13.66 17.06 -27.97
N LYS A 43 13.23 18.32 -28.10
CA LYS A 43 13.93 19.33 -28.92
C LYS A 43 15.33 19.66 -28.39
N ARG A 44 15.48 19.76 -27.07
CA ARG A 44 16.77 20.07 -26.45
C ARG A 44 17.73 18.88 -26.55
N ILE A 45 17.22 17.66 -26.40
CA ILE A 45 17.98 16.42 -26.58
C ILE A 45 18.47 16.32 -28.03
N GLN A 46 17.60 16.52 -29.03
CA GLN A 46 18.03 16.51 -30.44
C GLN A 46 19.06 17.60 -30.76
N GLN A 47 18.93 18.80 -30.19
CA GLN A 47 19.87 19.90 -30.44
C GLN A 47 21.21 19.70 -29.71
N GLN A 48 21.19 19.08 -28.53
CA GLN A 48 22.39 18.71 -27.79
C GLN A 48 23.10 17.54 -28.48
N GLU A 49 22.37 16.52 -28.94
CA GLU A 49 22.90 15.40 -29.71
C GLU A 49 23.49 15.89 -31.03
N PHE A 50 22.86 16.85 -31.72
CA PHE A 50 23.41 17.44 -32.95
C PHE A 50 24.73 18.19 -32.71
N GLN A 51 24.82 19.00 -31.65
CA GLN A 51 26.06 19.71 -31.30
C GLN A 51 27.17 18.79 -30.79
N GLU A 52 26.83 17.73 -30.07
CA GLU A 52 27.81 16.74 -29.61
C GLU A 52 28.28 15.84 -30.77
N LEU A 53 27.39 15.48 -31.71
CA LEU A 53 27.77 14.78 -32.94
C LEU A 53 28.68 15.62 -33.83
N GLU A 54 28.43 16.94 -33.97
CA GLU A 54 29.34 17.83 -34.70
C GLU A 54 30.72 17.92 -34.03
N LYS A 55 30.78 18.02 -32.70
CA LYS A 55 32.07 18.02 -31.96
C LYS A 55 32.80 16.69 -32.08
N VAL A 56 32.08 15.57 -31.98
CA VAL A 56 32.65 14.21 -32.12
C VAL A 56 33.11 13.96 -33.54
N LEU A 57 32.39 14.42 -34.57
CA LEU A 57 32.79 14.32 -35.97
C LEU A 57 34.01 15.20 -36.28
N LEU A 58 34.07 16.42 -35.73
CA LEU A 58 35.21 17.31 -35.87
C LEU A 58 36.47 16.75 -35.18
N TYR A 59 36.32 16.17 -34.00
CA TYR A 59 37.41 15.54 -33.24
C TYR A 59 37.85 14.21 -33.87
N SER A 60 36.90 13.40 -34.36
CA SER A 60 37.15 12.18 -35.14
C SER A 60 37.94 12.47 -36.42
N CYS A 61 37.54 13.47 -37.21
CA CYS A 61 38.25 13.86 -38.42
C CYS A 61 39.66 14.40 -38.15
N TYR A 62 39.87 15.11 -37.05
CA TYR A 62 41.18 15.63 -36.65
C TYR A 62 42.15 14.51 -36.20
N TYR A 63 41.66 13.49 -35.48
CA TYR A 63 42.48 12.38 -34.99
C TYR A 63 42.54 11.16 -35.92
N SER A 64 41.67 11.06 -36.95
CA SER A 64 41.70 10.02 -38.00
C SER A 64 42.98 10.07 -38.88
N GLN A 65 43.79 11.12 -38.74
CA GLN A 65 45.12 11.22 -39.34
C GLN A 65 46.22 10.51 -38.53
N HIS A 66 45.93 9.92 -37.36
CA HIS A 66 46.92 9.21 -36.53
C HIS A 66 46.41 7.82 -36.07
N PRO A 67 47.08 6.71 -36.46
CA PRO A 67 46.51 5.37 -36.29
C PRO A 67 46.86 4.74 -34.93
N LYS A 68 45.82 4.34 -34.16
CA LYS A 68 45.74 3.14 -33.30
C LYS A 68 44.30 3.04 -32.74
N ARG A 69 43.60 1.93 -33.02
CA ARG A 69 42.13 1.92 -33.20
C ARG A 69 41.26 1.55 -31.98
N ASN A 70 41.80 1.21 -30.80
CA ASN A 70 40.99 0.52 -29.77
C ASN A 70 40.74 1.21 -28.40
N ASP A 71 41.32 2.37 -28.10
CA ASP A 71 41.21 2.98 -26.74
C ASP A 71 40.51 4.35 -26.71
N TRP A 72 39.80 4.71 -27.79
CA TRP A 72 39.28 6.07 -28.00
C TRP A 72 38.17 6.48 -27.02
N SER A 73 37.33 5.55 -26.56
CA SER A 73 36.28 5.85 -25.59
C SER A 73 36.87 6.21 -24.22
N GLN A 74 37.87 5.46 -23.77
CA GLN A 74 38.57 5.72 -22.50
C GLN A 74 39.34 7.03 -22.55
N LEU A 75 40.06 7.29 -23.64
CA LEU A 75 40.77 8.56 -23.84
C LEU A 75 39.81 9.77 -23.88
N LEU A 76 38.61 9.62 -24.47
CA LEU A 76 37.60 10.67 -24.49
C LEU A 76 36.99 10.91 -23.10
N GLU A 77 36.67 9.85 -22.36
CA GLU A 77 36.19 9.95 -20.98
C GLU A 77 37.24 10.61 -20.07
N ASP A 78 38.50 10.21 -20.19
CA ASP A 78 39.62 10.76 -19.44
C ASP A 78 39.88 12.23 -19.78
N ALA A 79 39.82 12.60 -21.07
CA ALA A 79 39.98 13.99 -21.51
C ALA A 79 38.83 14.89 -21.01
N LEU A 80 37.58 14.40 -21.06
CA LEU A 80 36.42 15.10 -20.52
C LEU A 80 36.50 15.23 -18.99
N TRP A 81 36.97 14.19 -18.30
CA TRP A 81 37.19 14.19 -16.86
C TRP A 81 38.27 15.20 -16.45
N ALA A 82 39.40 15.21 -17.16
CA ALA A 82 40.48 16.17 -16.98
C ALA A 82 39.98 17.60 -17.22
N HIS A 83 39.24 17.87 -18.30
CA HIS A 83 38.67 19.19 -18.56
C HIS A 83 37.67 19.63 -17.46
N ARG A 84 36.85 18.72 -16.94
CA ARG A 84 35.87 19.01 -15.87
C ARG A 84 36.51 19.37 -14.53
N THR A 85 37.72 18.86 -14.28
CA THR A 85 38.43 18.97 -12.99
C THR A 85 39.59 19.97 -13.01
N ALA A 86 40.29 20.12 -14.14
CA ALA A 86 41.46 20.98 -14.28
C ALA A 86 41.12 22.46 -14.46
N TYR A 87 40.04 22.80 -15.17
CA TYR A 87 39.63 24.19 -15.33
C TYR A 87 38.97 24.71 -14.05
N GLN A 88 39.72 25.53 -13.32
CA GLN A 88 39.21 26.31 -12.20
C GLN A 88 38.65 27.64 -12.73
N THR A 89 37.46 27.99 -12.26
CA THR A 89 36.92 29.35 -12.46
C THR A 89 37.73 30.37 -11.66
N LEU A 90 37.58 31.67 -11.95
CA LEU A 90 38.22 32.78 -11.19
C LEU A 90 37.98 32.72 -9.67
N LEU A 91 37.01 31.93 -9.21
CA LEU A 91 36.70 31.64 -7.81
C LEU A 91 37.46 30.42 -7.24
N GLY A 92 38.45 29.88 -7.96
CA GLY A 92 39.25 28.72 -7.54
C GLY A 92 38.49 27.39 -7.52
N MET A 93 37.29 27.31 -8.10
CA MET A 93 36.47 26.09 -8.11
C MET A 93 36.38 25.47 -9.50
N SER A 94 36.53 24.14 -9.58
CA SER A 94 36.28 23.39 -10.81
C SER A 94 34.83 23.51 -11.25
N LEU A 95 34.58 23.58 -12.55
CA LEU A 95 33.22 23.62 -13.12
C LEU A 95 32.35 22.45 -12.64
N HIS A 96 32.93 21.25 -12.50
CA HIS A 96 32.26 20.07 -11.94
C HIS A 96 31.70 20.30 -10.53
N ARG A 97 32.53 20.83 -9.61
CA ARG A 97 32.13 21.09 -8.22
C ARG A 97 30.98 22.10 -8.11
N ILE A 98 30.90 23.09 -9.00
CA ILE A 98 29.81 24.08 -9.01
C ILE A 98 28.48 23.44 -9.43
N VAL A 99 28.50 22.64 -10.50
CA VAL A 99 27.29 22.00 -11.06
C VAL A 99 26.80 20.89 -10.13
N PHE A 100 27.67 19.93 -9.80
CA PHE A 100 27.30 18.79 -8.97
C PHE A 100 27.11 19.17 -7.50
N GLY A 101 27.90 20.10 -6.96
CA GLY A 101 27.72 20.58 -5.59
C GLY A 101 26.37 21.25 -5.35
N LYS A 102 25.85 22.00 -6.33
CA LYS A 102 24.51 22.58 -6.25
C LYS A 102 23.40 21.53 -6.43
N ALA A 103 23.58 20.58 -7.35
CA ALA A 103 22.64 19.49 -7.55
C ALA A 103 22.51 18.61 -6.30
N VAL A 104 23.63 18.16 -5.72
CA VAL A 104 23.66 17.34 -4.50
C VAL A 104 23.01 18.05 -3.32
N LYS A 105 23.30 19.34 -3.10
CA LYS A 105 22.66 20.12 -2.03
C LYS A 105 21.13 20.21 -2.19
N ARG A 106 20.64 20.42 -3.41
CA ARG A 106 19.20 20.46 -3.70
C ARG A 106 18.54 19.10 -3.49
N CYS A 107 19.16 18.02 -3.97
CA CYS A 107 18.68 16.65 -3.75
C CYS A 107 18.60 16.29 -2.26
N ASN A 108 19.61 16.65 -1.48
CA ASN A 108 19.65 16.37 -0.05
C ASN A 108 18.57 17.14 0.72
N LEU A 109 18.28 18.40 0.35
CA LEU A 109 17.20 19.17 0.97
C LEU A 109 15.82 18.56 0.68
N ALA A 110 15.57 18.18 -0.58
CA ALA A 110 14.34 17.50 -0.98
C ALA A 110 14.18 16.16 -0.25
N PHE A 111 15.27 15.39 -0.12
CA PHE A 111 15.28 14.13 0.63
C PHE A 111 14.95 14.34 2.11
N ASN A 112 15.53 15.35 2.75
CA ASN A 112 15.23 15.67 4.15
C ASN A 112 13.76 16.06 4.35
N GLN A 113 13.18 16.84 3.43
CA GLN A 113 11.77 17.21 3.47
C GLN A 113 10.87 15.98 3.29
N ALA A 114 11.13 15.16 2.26
CA ALA A 114 10.40 13.93 2.01
C ALA A 114 10.52 12.93 3.17
N SER A 115 11.68 12.88 3.83
CA SER A 115 11.89 12.03 5.00
C SER A 115 11.05 12.47 6.20
N LYS A 116 10.89 13.79 6.41
CA LYS A 116 10.03 14.33 7.47
C LYS A 116 8.55 14.03 7.20
N GLU A 117 8.11 14.24 5.97
CA GLU A 117 6.74 13.97 5.54
C GLU A 117 6.38 12.47 5.69
N ARG A 118 7.27 11.57 5.23
CA ARG A 118 7.10 10.13 5.42
C ARG A 118 7.00 9.75 6.89
N LYS A 119 7.79 10.38 7.77
CA LYS A 119 7.73 10.13 9.22
C LYS A 119 6.37 10.52 9.80
N LEU A 120 5.82 11.66 9.40
CA LEU A 120 4.49 12.10 9.84
C LEU A 120 3.40 11.15 9.36
N GLN A 121 3.43 10.75 8.09
CA GLN A 121 2.49 9.78 7.52
C GLN A 121 2.51 8.44 8.26
N LEU A 122 3.71 7.95 8.62
CA LEU A 122 3.86 6.72 9.40
C LEU A 122 3.28 6.85 10.82
N GLN A 123 3.44 8.01 11.46
CA GLN A 123 2.85 8.26 12.78
C GLN A 123 1.32 8.29 12.73
N GLU A 124 0.74 8.91 11.69
CA GLU A 124 -0.70 8.92 11.47
C GLU A 124 -1.25 7.51 11.22
N LEU A 125 -0.58 6.74 10.36
CA LEU A 125 -0.94 5.35 10.08
C LEU A 125 -0.89 4.47 11.34
N ASN A 126 0.16 4.61 12.16
CA ASN A 126 0.25 3.90 13.43
C ASN A 126 -0.88 4.25 14.40
N LYS A 127 -1.34 5.51 14.41
CA LYS A 127 -2.47 5.94 15.22
C LYS A 127 -3.77 5.26 14.79
N LEU A 128 -4.03 5.21 13.47
CA LEU A 128 -5.20 4.52 12.90
C LEU A 128 -5.16 3.02 13.20
N HIS A 129 -3.99 2.39 13.11
CA HIS A 129 -3.82 0.98 13.47
C HIS A 129 -4.12 0.72 14.96
N LEU A 130 -3.65 1.58 15.85
CA LEU A 130 -3.93 1.43 17.28
C LEU A 130 -5.43 1.61 17.59
N GLU A 131 -6.08 2.56 16.93
CA GLU A 131 -7.51 2.81 17.07
C GLU A 131 -8.35 1.64 16.56
N THR A 132 -8.07 1.13 15.37
CA THR A 132 -8.75 -0.04 14.80
C THR A 132 -8.57 -1.29 15.67
N TYR A 133 -7.38 -1.51 16.23
CA TYR A 133 -7.14 -2.61 17.17
C TYR A 133 -7.97 -2.45 18.46
N LYS A 134 -8.02 -1.25 19.05
CA LYS A 134 -8.85 -0.96 20.23
C LYS A 134 -10.34 -1.18 19.92
N ASN A 135 -10.82 -0.69 18.79
CA ASN A 135 -12.22 -0.84 18.37
C ASN A 135 -12.58 -2.31 18.14
N SER A 136 -11.68 -3.08 17.51
CA SER A 136 -11.86 -4.53 17.33
C SER A 136 -11.92 -5.28 18.66
N LYS A 137 -11.04 -4.92 19.61
CA LYS A 137 -11.03 -5.51 20.96
C LYS A 137 -12.34 -5.24 21.70
N ILE A 138 -12.78 -3.98 21.71
CA ILE A 138 -14.05 -3.58 22.33
C ILE A 138 -15.23 -4.32 21.71
N TYR A 139 -15.26 -4.45 20.38
CA TYR A 139 -16.32 -5.18 19.70
C TYR A 139 -16.36 -6.65 20.13
N LYS A 140 -15.21 -7.34 20.13
CA LYS A 140 -15.10 -8.74 20.58
C LYS A 140 -15.55 -8.92 22.02
N GLU A 141 -15.16 -8.01 22.91
CA GLU A 141 -15.57 -8.03 24.31
C GLU A 141 -17.09 -7.85 24.46
N LYS A 142 -17.69 -6.89 23.76
CA LYS A 142 -19.15 -6.68 23.75
C LYS A 142 -19.91 -7.90 23.24
N VAL A 143 -19.45 -8.46 22.12
CA VAL A 143 -20.05 -9.67 21.53
C VAL A 143 -19.93 -10.85 22.48
N LYS A 144 -18.76 -11.03 23.12
CA LYS A 144 -18.58 -12.06 24.14
C LYS A 144 -19.54 -11.87 25.32
N CYS A 145 -19.61 -10.67 25.91
CA CYS A 145 -20.55 -10.40 27.01
C CYS A 145 -22.00 -10.64 26.60
N PHE A 146 -22.39 -10.26 25.38
CA PHE A 146 -23.72 -10.54 24.86
C PHE A 146 -23.98 -12.05 24.74
N HIS A 147 -23.06 -12.81 24.17
CA HIS A 147 -23.16 -14.26 24.09
C HIS A 147 -23.20 -14.92 25.48
N ASP A 148 -22.29 -14.55 26.37
CA ASP A 148 -22.23 -15.08 27.74
C ASP A 148 -23.53 -14.80 28.51
N ASN A 149 -24.15 -13.63 28.30
CA ASN A 149 -25.45 -13.30 28.88
C ASN A 149 -26.62 -14.08 28.26
N MET A 150 -26.50 -14.48 26.99
CA MET A 150 -27.51 -15.31 26.31
C MET A 150 -27.39 -16.81 26.61
N ILE A 151 -26.24 -17.26 27.10
CA ILE A 151 -26.06 -18.65 27.52
C ILE A 151 -26.88 -18.88 28.78
N LEU A 152 -28.04 -19.52 28.60
CA LEU A 152 -28.84 -20.01 29.72
C LEU A 152 -28.03 -21.08 30.45
N ARG A 153 -27.67 -20.81 31.71
CA ARG A 153 -27.07 -21.81 32.60
C ARG A 153 -28.09 -22.91 32.83
N LYS A 154 -27.82 -24.10 32.27
CA LYS A 154 -28.60 -25.30 32.55
C LYS A 154 -27.94 -26.04 33.70
N GLU A 155 -28.69 -26.25 34.77
CA GLU A 155 -28.28 -27.15 35.83
C GLU A 155 -28.63 -28.58 35.43
N PHE A 156 -27.64 -29.46 35.53
CA PHE A 156 -27.79 -30.87 35.23
C PHE A 156 -28.05 -31.67 36.51
N LYS A 157 -28.94 -32.65 36.45
CA LYS A 157 -29.20 -33.59 37.54
C LYS A 157 -28.73 -34.99 37.17
N VAL A 158 -28.20 -35.72 38.15
CA VAL A 158 -27.85 -37.14 37.97
C VAL A 158 -29.10 -37.93 37.55
N GLY A 159 -28.97 -38.79 36.54
CA GLY A 159 -30.06 -39.56 35.94
C GLY A 159 -30.82 -38.85 34.82
N GLN A 160 -30.49 -37.58 34.50
CA GLN A 160 -31.11 -36.86 33.38
C GLN A 160 -30.57 -37.37 32.03
N LYS A 161 -31.46 -37.52 31.03
CA LYS A 161 -31.07 -37.82 29.65
C LYS A 161 -30.65 -36.55 28.90
N VAL A 162 -29.49 -36.58 28.26
CA VAL A 162 -28.92 -35.46 27.49
C VAL A 162 -28.38 -35.94 26.15
N LEU A 163 -28.43 -35.07 25.14
CA LEU A 163 -27.84 -35.31 23.83
C LEU A 163 -26.46 -34.65 23.78
N VAL A 164 -25.47 -35.36 23.26
CA VAL A 164 -24.11 -34.84 23.08
C VAL A 164 -23.98 -34.25 21.69
N PHE A 165 -23.40 -33.05 21.60
CA PHE A 165 -23.12 -32.40 20.32
C PHE A 165 -21.74 -32.80 19.80
N ASN A 166 -21.69 -33.34 18.59
CA ASN A 166 -20.44 -33.66 17.93
C ASN A 166 -19.85 -32.42 17.24
N SER A 167 -18.81 -31.84 17.84
CA SER A 167 -18.14 -30.64 17.32
C SER A 167 -17.24 -30.94 16.11
N HIS A 168 -16.82 -32.18 15.92
CA HIS A 168 -15.97 -32.57 14.80
C HIS A 168 -16.78 -32.55 13.50
N LEU A 169 -16.41 -31.62 12.60
CA LEU A 169 -16.97 -31.52 11.26
C LEU A 169 -16.56 -32.75 10.44
N LYS A 170 -17.38 -33.80 10.45
CA LYS A 170 -17.30 -34.85 9.44
C LYS A 170 -17.94 -34.31 8.16
N LEU A 171 -17.15 -34.17 7.09
CA LEU A 171 -17.68 -33.88 5.75
C LEU A 171 -18.42 -35.13 5.26
N ILE A 172 -19.73 -35.21 5.54
CA ILE A 172 -20.56 -36.34 5.11
C ILE A 172 -21.02 -36.05 3.68
N THR A 173 -20.58 -36.85 2.73
CA THR A 173 -20.69 -36.56 1.29
C THR A 173 -22.07 -36.76 0.68
N CYS A 174 -23.06 -37.37 1.36
CA CYS A 174 -24.34 -37.67 0.69
C CYS A 174 -25.61 -37.62 1.55
N LYS A 175 -25.57 -37.22 2.83
CA LYS A 175 -26.79 -37.04 3.64
C LYS A 175 -26.54 -36.12 4.84
N LEU A 176 -27.43 -35.14 5.05
CA LEU A 176 -27.43 -34.32 6.26
C LEU A 176 -27.85 -35.19 7.44
N HIS A 177 -26.88 -35.65 8.24
CA HIS A 177 -27.14 -36.24 9.55
C HIS A 177 -27.17 -35.14 10.62
N SER A 178 -27.98 -35.33 11.68
CA SER A 178 -27.90 -34.46 12.86
C SER A 178 -26.51 -34.59 13.49
N LYS A 179 -25.96 -33.46 13.97
CA LYS A 179 -24.71 -33.45 14.75
C LYS A 179 -24.88 -33.87 16.20
N TRP A 180 -26.11 -34.22 16.58
CA TRP A 180 -26.45 -34.69 17.91
C TRP A 180 -26.37 -36.21 17.91
N ASP A 181 -25.57 -36.74 18.82
CA ASP A 181 -25.49 -38.17 19.08
C ASP A 181 -26.69 -38.62 19.95
N GLU A 182 -26.86 -39.93 20.11
CA GLU A 182 -28.00 -40.54 20.81
C GLU A 182 -28.14 -40.09 22.28
N PRO A 183 -29.28 -40.35 22.94
CA PRO A 183 -29.50 -39.93 24.33
C PRO A 183 -28.55 -40.66 25.29
N PHE A 184 -27.86 -39.91 26.13
CA PHE A 184 -27.02 -40.44 27.19
C PHE A 184 -27.53 -40.05 28.57
N VAL A 185 -27.16 -40.82 29.59
CA VAL A 185 -27.56 -40.59 30.98
C VAL A 185 -26.40 -39.95 31.76
N ILE A 186 -26.72 -38.90 32.52
CA ILE A 186 -25.75 -38.26 33.42
C ILE A 186 -25.51 -39.14 34.64
N THR A 187 -24.25 -39.53 34.87
CA THR A 187 -23.86 -40.38 36.00
C THR A 187 -23.38 -39.56 37.18
N ASN A 188 -22.50 -38.57 36.94
CA ASN A 188 -21.97 -37.67 37.96
C ASN A 188 -21.90 -36.24 37.42
N VAL A 189 -22.08 -35.27 38.32
CA VAL A 189 -21.88 -33.84 38.03
C VAL A 189 -20.80 -33.33 38.97
N PHE A 190 -19.70 -32.83 38.41
CA PHE A 190 -18.58 -32.29 39.17
C PHE A 190 -18.72 -30.78 39.36
N PRO A 191 -18.02 -30.18 40.36
CA PRO A 191 -17.80 -28.73 40.35
C PRO A 191 -17.16 -28.30 39.02
N TYR A 192 -17.50 -27.10 38.53
CA TYR A 192 -17.06 -26.52 37.24
C TYR A 192 -17.78 -27.02 35.97
N ASP A 193 -19.04 -27.45 36.07
CA ASP A 193 -19.92 -27.82 34.93
C ASP A 193 -19.40 -29.00 34.07
N ILE A 194 -18.48 -29.80 34.61
CA ILE A 194 -18.05 -31.06 33.99
C ILE A 194 -19.04 -32.17 34.36
N VAL A 195 -19.52 -32.88 33.35
CA VAL A 195 -20.56 -33.90 33.49
C VAL A 195 -20.04 -35.23 32.96
N GLU A 196 -20.09 -36.27 33.79
CA GLU A 196 -19.82 -37.64 33.35
C GLU A 196 -21.09 -38.25 32.77
N ILE A 197 -20.97 -38.75 31.55
CA ILE A 197 -22.09 -39.21 30.74
C ILE A 197 -21.89 -40.70 30.42
N ARG A 198 -22.95 -41.51 30.51
CA ARG A 198 -22.93 -42.94 30.21
C ARG A 198 -23.92 -43.28 29.10
N ASP A 199 -23.49 -44.15 28.20
CA ASP A 199 -24.35 -44.79 27.20
C ASP A 199 -25.07 -46.00 27.80
N GLU A 200 -26.40 -46.05 27.68
CA GLU A 200 -27.22 -47.18 28.16
C GLU A 200 -26.92 -48.48 27.41
N THR A 201 -26.42 -48.40 26.17
CA THR A 201 -26.25 -49.57 25.28
C THR A 201 -24.87 -50.22 25.35
N ILE A 202 -23.82 -49.43 25.61
CA ILE A 202 -22.42 -49.90 25.53
C ILE A 202 -21.77 -49.95 26.93
N ASP A 203 -22.47 -49.47 27.97
CA ASP A 203 -21.96 -49.27 29.35
C ASP A 203 -20.61 -48.53 29.40
N LYS A 204 -20.36 -47.70 28.38
CA LYS A 204 -19.15 -46.87 28.28
C LYS A 204 -19.40 -45.52 28.91
N ILE A 205 -18.41 -45.06 29.68
CA ILE A 205 -18.42 -43.78 30.36
C ILE A 205 -17.57 -42.80 29.55
N PHE A 206 -18.15 -41.64 29.26
CA PHE A 206 -17.50 -40.51 28.62
C PHE A 206 -17.29 -39.39 29.65
N LYS A 207 -16.09 -38.81 29.62
CA LYS A 207 -15.65 -37.69 30.47
C LYS A 207 -15.44 -36.45 29.63
#